data_AF-A0A4Z0GZL2-F1
#
_entry.id   AF-A0A4Z0GZL2-F1
#
_cell.length_a   1.000
_cell.length_b   1.000
_cell.length_c   1.000
_cell.angle_alpha   90.00
_cell.angle_beta   90.00
_cell.angle_gamma   90.00
#
_symmetry.space_group_name_H-M   'P 1'
#
loop_
_entity.id
_entity.type
_entity.pdbx_description
1 polymer ?
#
loop_
_entity_poly.entity_id
_entity_poly.type
_entity_poly.pdbx_seq_one_letter_code
_entity_poly.pdbx_strand_id
1 'polypeptide(L)' 'MGKVKTQPLIIVALLMSSISMALYAYRNYANQEIGNGIVFTVLFLFLFGLVLYSFIRNKKINDEDTK' A
#
# COMPACT_ATOMS: atom_id res chain seq x y z
N MET A 1 15.25 -18.85 3.07
CA MET A 1 15.55 -17.43 2.82
C MET A 1 15.54 -16.70 4.15
N GLY A 2 16.58 -15.93 4.49
CA GLY A 2 16.69 -15.22 5.77
C GLY A 2 15.51 -14.27 6.01
N LYS A 3 15.12 -14.07 7.28
CA LYS A 3 14.01 -13.20 7.67
C LYS A 3 14.38 -11.73 7.47
N VAL A 4 14.30 -11.24 6.23
CA VAL A 4 14.56 -9.83 5.91
C VAL A 4 13.32 -9.00 6.21
N LYS A 5 13.42 -8.04 7.15
CA LYS A 5 12.36 -7.06 7.45
C LYS A 5 12.15 -6.14 6.23
N THR A 6 10.91 -5.81 5.91
CA THR A 6 10.62 -4.82 4.87
C THR A 6 11.12 -3.46 5.35
N GLN A 7 11.93 -2.76 4.54
CA GLN A 7 12.49 -1.48 4.94
C GLN A 7 11.38 -0.45 5.21
N PRO A 8 11.43 0.32 6.32
CA PRO A 8 10.41 1.31 6.67
C PRO A 8 10.15 2.31 5.54
N LEU A 9 11.20 2.72 4.82
CA LEU A 9 11.10 3.65 3.70
C LEU A 9 10.20 3.11 2.57
N ILE A 10 10.24 1.81 2.29
CA ILE A 10 9.38 1.17 1.29
C ILE A 10 7.91 1.23 1.74
N ILE A 11 7.65 1.01 3.02
CA ILE A 11 6.29 1.07 3.57
C ILE A 11 5.72 2.49 3.42
N VAL A 12 6.52 3.51 3.74
CA VAL A 12 6.14 4.93 3.56
C VAL A 12 5.90 5.25 2.09
N ALA A 13 6.79 4.79 1.19
CA ALA A 13 6.62 5.00 -0.24
C ALA A 13 5.34 4.34 -0.79
N LEU A 14 5.02 3.12 -0.36
CA LEU A 14 3.79 2.43 -0.71
C LEU A 14 2.55 3.17 -0.22
N LEU A 15 2.60 3.72 1.00
CA LEU A 15 1.50 4.51 1.58
C LEU A 15 1.29 5.83 0.85
N MET A 16 2.36 6.56 0.50
CA MET A 16 2.27 7.77 -0.33
C MET A 16 1.71 7.45 -1.72
N SER A 17 2.12 6.33 -2.30
CA SER A 17 1.61 5.85 -3.59
C SER A 17 0.13 5.50 -3.50
N SER A 18 -0.32 4.83 -2.44
CA SER A 18 -1.74 4.52 -2.26
C SER A 18 -2.58 5.80 -2.12
N ILE A 19 -2.13 6.77 -1.32
CA ILE A 19 -2.84 8.06 -1.19
C ILE A 19 -2.95 8.76 -2.54
N SER A 20 -1.88 8.75 -3.33
CA SER A 20 -1.89 9.34 -4.68
C SER A 20 -2.93 8.67 -5.57
N MET A 21 -3.01 7.33 -5.57
CA MET A 21 -4.02 6.60 -6.34
C MET A 21 -5.45 6.91 -5.89
N ALA A 22 -5.70 7.07 -4.59
CA ALA A 22 -7.01 7.49 -4.09
C ALA A 22 -7.40 8.90 -4.59
N LEU A 23 -6.45 9.84 -4.59
CA LEU A 23 -6.67 11.18 -5.14
C LEU A 23 -6.96 11.14 -6.66
N TYR A 24 -6.20 10.33 -7.41
CA TYR A 24 -6.45 10.15 -8.84
C TYR A 24 -7.80 9.48 -9.11
N ALA A 25 -8.20 8.49 -8.32
CA ALA A 25 -9.51 7.85 -8.44
C ALA A 25 -10.64 8.88 -8.26
N TYR A 26 -10.56 9.70 -7.20
CA TYR A 26 -11.54 10.75 -6.93
C TYR A 26 -11.61 11.79 -8.06
N ARG A 27 -10.45 12.24 -8.54
CA ARG A 27 -10.39 13.22 -9.63
C ARG A 27 -10.97 12.68 -10.94
N ASN A 28 -10.69 11.43 -11.28
CA ASN A 28 -11.25 10.80 -12.49
C ASN A 28 -12.75 10.53 -12.36
N TYR A 29 -13.23 10.15 -11.17
CA TYR A 29 -14.66 10.04 -10.90
C TYR A 29 -15.38 11.37 -11.10
N ALA A 30 -14.82 12.47 -10.56
CA ALA A 30 -15.38 13.82 -10.73
C ALA A 30 -15.38 14.29 -12.19
N ASN A 31 -14.41 13.85 -12.99
CA ASN A 31 -14.30 14.16 -14.41
C ASN A 31 -15.16 13.25 -15.32
N GLN A 32 -16.03 12.40 -14.76
CA GLN A 32 -16.81 11.39 -15.50
C GLN A 32 -15.97 10.32 -16.23
N GLU A 33 -14.67 10.25 -15.95
CA GLU A 33 -13.73 9.24 -16.46
C GLU A 33 -13.79 7.98 -15.57
N ILE A 34 -14.96 7.33 -15.54
CA ILE A 34 -15.27 6.26 -14.58
C ILE A 34 -14.30 5.07 -14.73
N GLY A 35 -13.90 4.73 -15.96
CA GLY A 35 -12.97 3.62 -16.21
C GLY A 35 -11.63 3.81 -15.49
N ASN A 36 -11.04 5.00 -15.62
CA ASN A 36 -9.79 5.35 -14.93
C ASN A 36 -9.98 5.40 -13.41
N GLY A 37 -11.14 5.91 -12.94
CA GLY A 37 -11.50 5.91 -11.52
C GLY A 37 -11.47 4.51 -10.90
N ILE A 38 -12.03 3.51 -11.60
CA ILE A 38 -12.02 2.11 -11.15
C ILE A 38 -10.59 1.57 -11.09
N VAL A 39 -9.78 1.78 -12.13
CA VAL A 39 -8.39 1.32 -12.18
C VAL A 39 -7.58 1.88 -11.01
N PHE A 40 -7.68 3.18 -10.74
CA PHE A 40 -6.97 3.81 -9.62
C PHE A 40 -7.48 3.33 -8.26
N THR A 41 -8.77 3.01 -8.14
CA THR A 41 -9.33 2.42 -6.91
C THR A 41 -8.77 1.02 -6.66
N VAL A 42 -8.67 0.18 -7.69
CA VAL A 42 -8.07 -1.16 -7.57
C VAL A 42 -6.58 -1.05 -7.19
N LEU A 43 -5.85 -0.13 -7.83
CA LEU A 43 -4.44 0.14 -7.50
C LEU A 43 -4.27 0.62 -6.05
N PHE A 44 -5.15 1.49 -5.56
CA PHE A 44 -5.17 1.92 -4.17
C PHE A 44 -5.32 0.73 -3.22
N LEU A 45 -6.33 -0.12 -3.43
CA LEU A 45 -6.58 -1.28 -2.57
C LEU A 45 -5.40 -2.26 -2.58
N PHE A 46 -4.79 -2.48 -3.75
CA PHE A 46 -3.62 -3.35 -3.88
C PHE A 46 -2.42 -2.81 -3.10
N LEU A 47 -2.05 -1.55 -3.32
CA LEU A 47 -0.90 -0.92 -2.65
C LEU A 47 -1.12 -0.82 -1.13
N PHE A 48 -2.33 -0.45 -0.71
CA PHE A 48 -2.68 -0.38 0.70
C PHE A 48 -2.65 -1.76 1.37
N GLY A 49 -3.12 -2.80 0.66
CA GLY A 49 -2.98 -4.19 1.11
C GLY A 49 -1.51 -4.59 1.35
N LEU A 50 -0.59 -4.18 0.47
CA LEU A 50 0.84 -4.42 0.66
C LEU A 50 1.43 -3.68 1.87
N VAL A 51 0.95 -2.48 2.17
CA VAL A 51 1.32 -1.75 3.40
C VAL A 51 0.94 -2.56 4.63
N LEU A 52 -0.32 -3.00 4.72
CA LEU A 52 -0.81 -3.81 5.84
C LEU A 52 -0.04 -5.12 5.98
N TYR A 53 0.17 -5.82 4.87
CA TYR A 53 0.94 -7.06 4.85
C TYR A 53 2.39 -6.84 5.34
N SER A 54 3.04 -5.78 4.87
CA SER A 54 4.41 -5.43 5.29
C SER A 54 4.47 -5.12 6.77
N PHE A 55 3.46 -4.44 7.32
CA PHE A 55 3.38 -4.12 8.75
C PHE A 55 3.19 -5.38 9.60
N ILE A 56 2.27 -6.26 9.22
CA ILE A 56 2.02 -7.54 9.90
C ILE A 56 3.27 -8.43 9.86
N ARG A 57 3.91 -8.53 8.69
CA ARG A 57 5.14 -9.32 8.52
C ARG A 57 6.30 -8.77 9.34
N ASN A 58 6.50 -7.44 9.34
CA ASN A 58 7.55 -6.81 10.13
C ASN A 58 7.34 -6.99 11.63
N LYS A 59 6.09 -6.87 12.10
CA LYS A 59 5.73 -7.13 13.50
C LYS A 59 6.06 -8.58 13.89
N LYS A 60 5.63 -9.56 13.06
CA LYS A 60 5.93 -10.98 13.30
C LYS A 60 7.43 -11.27 13.38
N ILE A 61 8.23 -10.70 12.48
CA ILE A 61 9.69 -10.88 12.53
C ILE A 61 10.27 -10.25 13.80
N ASN A 62 9.77 -9.10 14.24
CA ASN A 62 10.25 -8.46 15.47
C ASN A 62 9.91 -9.29 16.72
N ASP A 63 8.70 -9.86 16.79
CA ASP A 63 8.30 -10.74 17.89
C ASP A 63 9.15 -12.03 17.95
N GLU A 64 9.55 -12.57 16.78
CA GLU A 64 10.43 -13.73 16.67
C GLU A 64 11.90 -13.43 17.01
N ASP A 65 12.33 -12.16 16.92
CA ASP A 65 13.68 -11.67 17.23
C ASP A 65 13.82 -11.30 18.73
N THR A 66 12.69 -11.05 19.40
CA THR A 66 12.63 -10.65 20.82
C THR A 66 12.39 -11.85 21.76
N LYS A 67 12.21 -13.07 21.23
CA LYS A 67 12.06 -14.33 21.97
C LYS A 67 13.37 -15.09 22.06
#